data_AF-A0A9K3JER9-F1
#
_entry.id   AF-A0A9K3JER9-F1
#
_cell.length_a   1.000
_cell.length_b   1.000
_cell.length_c   1.000
_cell.angle_alpha   90.00
_cell.angle_beta   90.00
_cell.angle_gamma   90.00
#
_symmetry.space_group_name_H-M   'P 1'
#
loop_
_entity.id
_entity.type
_entity.pdbx_description
1 polymer ?
#
loop_
_entity_poly.entity_id
_entity_poly.type
_entity_poly.pdbx_seq_one_letter_code
_entity_poly.pdbx_strand_id
1 'polypeptide(L)'
;MVKGLLEDKKLETLVDADLEGNYVNEGVEKLIQIALLCTQAAPLDRPTMSEVVRMVEGEGLANRWEEWQQRRLSLQEFSHTHIQYPYQYLPISDSYIPSNDHLSGPRD
;
A
#
# COMPACT_ATOMS: atom_id res chain seq x y z
N MET A 1 4.95 -7.08 7.54
CA MET A 1 5.67 -8.37 7.39
C MET A 1 6.38 -8.45 6.04
N VAL A 2 5.67 -8.35 4.90
CA VAL A 2 6.28 -8.47 3.55
C VAL A 2 7.28 -7.35 3.21
N LYS A 3 7.01 -6.09 3.59
CA LYS A 3 7.94 -4.97 3.31
C LYS A 3 9.34 -5.16 3.89
N GLY A 4 9.45 -5.65 5.13
CA GLY A 4 10.75 -5.88 5.77
C GLY A 4 11.55 -6.97 5.07
N LEU A 5 10.88 -8.01 4.56
CA LEU A 5 11.52 -9.07 3.78
C LEU A 5 12.02 -8.60 2.42
N LEU A 6 11.33 -7.63 1.80
CA LEU A 6 11.78 -6.95 0.59
C LEU A 6 13.03 -6.08 0.86
N GLU A 7 13.04 -5.35 1.98
CA GLU A 7 14.18 -4.51 2.39
C GLU A 7 15.42 -5.34 2.76
N ASP A 8 15.20 -6.49 3.42
CA ASP A 8 16.25 -7.46 3.77
C ASP A 8 16.73 -8.30 2.57
N LYS A 9 16.18 -8.10 1.37
CA LYS A 9 16.43 -8.87 0.14
C LYS A 9 16.21 -10.38 0.28
N LYS A 10 15.39 -10.82 1.24
CA LYS A 10 15.07 -12.25 1.45
C LYS A 10 13.90 -12.70 0.57
N LEU A 11 13.99 -12.39 -0.73
CA LEU A 11 12.95 -12.64 -1.72
C LEU A 11 12.59 -14.14 -1.81
N GLU A 12 13.58 -15.01 -1.69
CA GLU A 12 13.43 -16.48 -1.67
C GLU A 12 12.46 -17.03 -0.62
N THR A 13 12.20 -16.27 0.46
CA THR A 13 11.22 -16.67 1.49
C THR A 13 9.78 -16.29 1.14
N LEU A 14 9.60 -15.46 0.11
CA LEU A 14 8.31 -14.97 -0.37
C LEU A 14 7.86 -15.65 -1.66
N VAL A 15 8.80 -16.23 -2.40
CA VAL A 15 8.53 -16.92 -3.66
C VAL A 15 8.02 -18.32 -3.37
N ASP A 16 7.10 -18.80 -4.22
CA ASP A 16 6.60 -20.16 -4.17
C ASP A 16 7.76 -21.17 -4.27
N ALA A 17 7.79 -22.15 -3.36
CA ALA A 17 8.84 -23.16 -3.32
C ALA A 17 8.81 -24.06 -4.57
N ASP A 18 7.63 -24.25 -5.17
CA ASP A 18 7.45 -25.06 -6.38
C ASP A 18 8.04 -24.40 -7.63
N LEU A 19 8.43 -23.12 -7.57
CA LEU A 19 9.19 -22.48 -8.63
C LEU A 19 10.66 -22.93 -8.66
N GLU A 20 11.18 -23.57 -7.60
CA GLU A 20 12.50 -24.19 -7.55
C GLU A 20 13.66 -23.26 -8.04
N GLY A 21 13.55 -21.96 -7.79
CA GLY A 21 14.55 -20.98 -8.24
C GLY A 21 14.44 -20.57 -9.72
N ASN A 22 13.43 -21.07 -10.45
CA ASN A 22 13.15 -20.75 -11.84
C ASN A 22 12.40 -19.41 -11.97
N TYR A 23 13.03 -18.34 -11.50
CA TYR A 23 12.50 -16.99 -11.60
C TYR A 23 13.64 -15.96 -11.63
N VAL A 24 13.33 -14.78 -12.14
CA VAL A 24 14.25 -13.64 -12.13
C VAL A 24 13.98 -12.81 -10.88
N ASN A 25 14.99 -12.64 -10.02
CA ASN A 25 14.89 -11.86 -8.77
C ASN A 25 14.29 -10.46 -9.00
N GLU A 26 14.73 -9.77 -10.05
CA GLU A 26 14.21 -8.45 -10.40
C GLU A 26 12.70 -8.48 -10.74
N GLY A 27 12.24 -9.53 -11.44
CA GLY A 27 10.83 -9.71 -11.77
C GLY A 27 9.98 -9.94 -10.52
N VAL A 28 10.48 -10.77 -9.60
CA VAL A 28 9.84 -11.00 -8.30
C VAL A 28 9.78 -9.72 -7.47
N GLU A 29 10.89 -8.97 -7.40
CA GLU A 29 10.94 -7.70 -6.68
C GLU A 29 9.88 -6.71 -7.20
N LYS A 30 9.82 -6.52 -8.52
CA LYS A 30 8.81 -5.66 -9.17
C LYS A 30 7.40 -6.13 -8.86
N LEU A 31 7.14 -7.44 -8.93
CA LEU A 31 5.81 -7.99 -8.65
C LEU A 31 5.39 -7.78 -7.20
N ILE A 32 6.31 -7.94 -6.25
CA ILE A 32 6.05 -7.65 -4.83
C ILE A 32 5.76 -6.16 -4.62
N GLN A 33 6.52 -5.27 -5.27
CA GLN A 33 6.26 -3.82 -5.21
C GLN A 33 4.86 -3.48 -5.72
N ILE A 34 4.47 -4.02 -6.88
CA ILE A 34 3.13 -3.85 -7.46
C ILE A 34 2.06 -4.41 -6.50
N ALA A 35 2.25 -5.61 -5.96
CA ALA A 35 1.32 -6.22 -5.02
C ALA A 35 1.11 -5.34 -3.78
N LEU A 36 2.21 -4.83 -3.20
CA LEU A 36 2.16 -3.94 -2.04
C LEU A 36 1.39 -2.64 -2.33
N LEU A 37 1.58 -2.06 -3.52
CA LEU A 37 0.82 -0.89 -3.97
C LEU A 37 -0.68 -1.21 -4.14
N CYS A 38 -1.02 -2.38 -4.67
CA CYS A 38 -2.41 -2.81 -4.88
C CYS A 38 -3.15 -3.13 -3.57
N THR A 39 -2.45 -3.59 -2.55
CA THR A 39 -3.04 -3.96 -1.25
C THR A 39 -2.98 -2.85 -0.21
N GLN A 40 -2.83 -1.59 -0.62
CA GLN A 40 -2.85 -0.45 0.31
C GLN A 40 -4.18 -0.36 1.05
N ALA A 41 -4.11 0.00 2.34
CA ALA A 41 -5.26 0.03 3.23
C ALA A 41 -6.33 1.01 2.72
N ALA A 42 -5.92 2.22 2.34
CA ALA A 42 -6.80 3.22 1.74
C ALA A 42 -7.08 2.86 0.27
N PRO A 43 -8.35 2.71 -0.14
CA PRO A 43 -8.71 2.39 -1.52
C PRO A 43 -8.24 3.43 -2.54
N LEU A 44 -8.19 4.71 -2.14
CA LEU A 44 -7.79 5.83 -3.01
C LEU A 44 -6.30 5.81 -3.37
N ASP A 45 -5.47 5.15 -2.57
CA ASP A 45 -4.03 5.04 -2.83
C ASP A 45 -3.70 3.87 -3.76
N ARG A 46 -4.66 2.96 -4.00
CA ARG A 46 -4.44 1.78 -4.84
C ARG A 46 -4.33 2.19 -6.31
N PRO A 47 -3.41 1.56 -7.06
CA PRO A 47 -3.38 1.66 -8.51
C PRO A 47 -4.73 1.33 -9.16
N THR A 48 -5.06 2.06 -10.22
CA THR A 48 -6.00 1.59 -11.22
C THR A 48 -5.41 0.42 -11.99
N MET A 49 -6.25 -0.47 -12.53
CA MET A 49 -5.76 -1.63 -13.30
C MET A 49 -4.95 -1.24 -14.54
N SER A 50 -5.24 -0.12 -15.18
CA SER A 50 -4.45 0.38 -16.31
C SER A 50 -3.03 0.79 -15.88
N GLU A 51 -2.88 1.42 -14.73
CA GLU A 51 -1.55 1.71 -14.18
C GLU A 51 -0.83 0.43 -13.76
N VAL A 52 -1.53 -0.58 -13.23
CA VAL A 52 -0.92 -1.89 -12.92
C VAL A 52 -0.34 -2.52 -14.17
N VAL A 53 -1.09 -2.55 -15.28
CA VAL A 53 -0.61 -3.08 -16.56
C VAL A 53 0.64 -2.34 -17.02
N ARG A 54 0.63 -1.00 -16.99
CA ARG A 54 1.80 -0.19 -17.34
C ARG A 54 3.02 -0.50 -16.47
N MET A 55 2.82 -0.69 -15.17
CA MET A 55 3.90 -1.08 -14.25
C MET A 55 4.47 -2.46 -14.58
N VAL A 56 3.62 -3.43 -14.95
CA VAL A 56 4.06 -4.77 -15.39
C VAL A 56 4.83 -4.69 -16.71
N GLU A 57 4.42 -3.81 -17.62
CA GLU A 57 5.12 -3.54 -18.90
C GLU A 57 6.43 -2.77 -18.71
N GLY A 58 6.73 -2.31 -17.49
CA GLY A 58 8.00 -1.67 -17.13
C GLY A 58 7.94 -0.15 -16.98
N GLU A 59 6.75 0.45 -17.02
CA GLU A 59 6.57 1.90 -16.92
C GLU A 59 6.11 2.37 -15.54
N GLY A 60 6.71 3.44 -15.02
CA GLY A 60 6.16 4.22 -13.90
C GLY A 60 6.23 3.58 -12.51
N LEU A 61 6.61 2.31 -12.38
CA LEU A 61 6.72 1.62 -11.09
C LEU A 61 7.72 2.30 -10.15
N ALA A 62 8.90 2.67 -10.64
CA ALA A 62 9.96 3.28 -9.82
C ALA A 62 9.49 4.58 -9.14
N ASN A 63 8.87 5.48 -9.91
CA ASN A 63 8.36 6.74 -9.40
C ASN A 63 7.27 6.52 -8.35
N ARG A 64 6.30 5.65 -8.65
CA ARG A 64 5.20 5.33 -7.73
C ARG A 64 5.69 4.67 -6.45
N TRP A 65 6.69 3.80 -6.56
CA TRP A 65 7.32 3.15 -5.42
C TRP A 65 8.04 4.15 -4.52
N GLU A 66 8.76 5.12 -5.10
CA GLU A 66 9.43 6.19 -4.37
C GLU A 66 8.41 7.06 -3.61
N GLU A 67 7.33 7.49 -4.26
CA GLU A 67 6.25 8.24 -3.61
C GLU A 67 5.66 7.49 -2.40
N TRP A 68 5.47 6.18 -2.54
CA TRP A 68 4.96 5.35 -1.46
C TRP A 68 5.93 5.27 -0.27
N GLN A 69 7.23 5.16 -0.53
CA GLN A 69 8.25 5.19 0.54
C GLN A 69 8.29 6.54 1.24
N GLN A 70 8.22 7.64 0.49
CA GLN A 70 8.21 9.00 1.06
C GLN A 70 7.02 9.22 1.99
N ARG A 71 5.81 8.82 1.58
CA ARG A 71 4.62 8.90 2.45
C ARG A 71 4.79 8.10 3.75
N ARG A 72 5.43 6.94 3.68
CA ARG A 72 5.70 6.16 4.89
C ARG A 72 6.71 6.82 5.80
N LEU A 73 7.79 7.38 5.25
CA LEU A 73 8.80 8.10 6.02
C LEU A 73 8.18 9.34 6.67
N SER A 74 7.33 10.10 5.97
CA SER A 74 6.63 11.24 6.55
C SER A 74 5.68 10.84 7.69
N LEU A 75 4.96 9.72 7.56
CA LEU A 75 4.12 9.20 8.65
C LEU A 75 4.94 8.75 9.86
N GLN A 76 6.13 8.18 9.63
CA GLN A 76 7.03 7.73 10.69
C GLN A 76 7.73 8.90 11.39
N GLU A 77 8.06 9.98 10.67
CA GLU A 77 8.53 11.23 11.30
C GLU A 77 7.45 11.86 12.18
N PHE A 78 6.20 11.87 11.71
CA PHE A 78 5.05 12.35 12.48
C PHE A 78 4.81 11.53 13.77
N SER A 79 5.13 10.23 13.75
CA SER A 79 5.01 9.38 14.95
C SER A 79 6.16 9.58 15.95
N HIS A 80 7.35 10.00 15.50
CA HIS A 80 8.51 10.22 16.38
C HIS A 80 8.53 11.62 17.00
N THR A 81 7.87 12.60 16.39
CA THR A 81 7.72 13.95 16.97
C THR A 81 6.57 14.05 17.97
N HIS A 82 5.73 13.01 18.08
CA HIS A 82 4.52 13.03 18.89
C HIS A 82 4.58 12.11 20.13
N ILE A 83 5.58 12.34 20.98
CA ILE A 83 5.43 12.13 22.43
C ILE A 83 5.31 13.50 23.10
N GLN A 84 4.36 14.31 22.61
CA GLN A 84 3.73 15.36 23.41
C GLN A 84 2.43 15.78 22.70
N TYR A 85 1.34 15.77 23.46
CA TYR A 85 -0.03 16.25 23.14
C TYR A 85 -1.04 15.23 22.60
N PRO A 86 -1.79 14.55 23.48
CA PRO A 86 -2.94 13.77 23.06
C PRO A 86 -4.10 14.70 22.66
N TYR A 87 -4.73 14.37 21.53
CA TYR A 87 -5.95 14.94 20.96
C TYR A 87 -5.86 16.27 20.18
N GLN A 88 -6.48 16.19 19.00
CA GLN A 88 -7.00 17.25 18.14
C GLN A 88 -6.00 17.89 17.18
N TYR A 89 -5.99 17.45 15.92
CA TYR A 89 -6.09 18.27 14.69
C TYR A 89 -6.08 17.33 13.47
N LEU A 90 -7.25 16.77 13.12
CA LEU A 90 -7.53 16.37 11.73
C LEU A 90 -8.22 17.57 11.06
N PRO A 91 -7.72 18.11 9.93
CA PRO A 91 -8.44 19.13 9.19
C PRO A 91 -9.62 18.45 8.48
N ILE A 92 -10.80 18.61 9.05
CA ILE A 92 -12.07 18.25 8.41
C ILE A 92 -12.55 19.49 7.63
N SER A 93 -12.54 19.42 6.29
CA SER A 93 -13.53 20.03 5.37
C SER A 93 -13.14 19.69 3.93
N ASP A 94 -14.01 19.40 2.96
CA ASP A 94 -15.48 19.44 2.81
C ASP A 94 -15.83 18.35 1.78
N SER A 95 -16.89 17.55 2.01
CA SER A 95 -17.80 17.02 0.95
C SER A 95 -18.53 15.69 1.21
N TYR A 96 -18.45 15.04 2.38
CA TYR A 96 -19.33 13.88 2.64
C TYR A 96 -19.91 13.90 4.05
N ILE A 97 -21.15 14.37 4.15
CA ILE A 97 -22.09 13.95 5.20
C ILE A 97 -22.91 12.81 4.60
N PRO A 98 -22.66 11.54 4.95
CA PRO A 98 -23.69 10.52 4.85
C PRO A 98 -24.51 10.56 6.13
N SER A 99 -25.74 11.08 6.02
CA SER A 99 -26.80 10.87 6.99
C SER A 99 -27.00 9.36 7.18
N ASN A 100 -26.73 8.85 8.37
CA ASN A 100 -27.03 7.46 8.74
C ASN A 100 -28.31 7.43 9.57
N ASP A 101 -29.47 7.59 8.92
CA ASP A 101 -30.78 7.34 9.51
C ASP A 101 -31.63 6.51 8.53
N HIS A 102 -31.45 5.18 8.54
CA HIS A 102 -32.55 4.23 8.75
C HIS A 102 -32.04 2.78 8.74
N LEU A 103 -32.21 2.10 9.87
CA LEU A 103 -32.07 0.66 10.02
C LEU A 103 -33.08 -0.05 9.08
N SER A 104 -32.61 -0.91 8.18
CA SER A 104 -33.47 -1.86 7.48
C SER A 104 -33.88 -2.96 8.46
N GLY A 105 -35.20 -3.16 8.61
CA GLY A 105 -35.83 -4.13 9.51
C GLY A 105 -35.67 -5.60 9.08
N PRO A 106 -36.34 -6.54 9.78
CA PRO A 106 -36.10 -7.97 9.66
C PRO A 106 -36.50 -8.51 8.30
N ARG A 107 -35.78 -9.54 7.85
CA ARG A 107 -36.13 -10.35 6.69
C ARG A 107 -37.16 -11.40 7.13
N ASP A 108 -38.38 -11.30 6.63
CA ASP A 108 -39.32 -12.43 6.56
C ASP A 108 -38.92 -13.37 5.41
#